data_AF-A0A7Y4IR36-F1
#
_entry.id   AF-A0A7Y4IR36-F1
#
_cell.length_a   1.000
_cell.length_b   1.000
_cell.length_c   1.000
_cell.angle_alpha   90.00
_cell.angle_beta   90.00
_cell.angle_gamma   90.00
#
_symmetry.space_group_name_H-M   'P 1'
#
loop_
_entity.id
_entity.type
_entity.pdbx_description
1 polymer ?
#
loop_
_entity_poly.entity_id
_entity_poly.type
_entity_poly.pdbx_seq_one_letter_code
_entity_poly.pdbx_strand_id
1 'polypeptide(L)'
;MTPPLSESVLITVTGKDHPGIVSRLTGLLADAGAELLDVEQVVVQGRLTLCLLVRLPPASGTLETLLSAAKTLGVTLDFQAVEASAAPAASARHVVTAVGRALGARELHALTQVLAGHGANVERITRLSEPRLGSVDIHISLPPGQPPDALKHALLELSMQSGGFDVALQRESLFRRGKRMVVMDMDSTLIRIEVIDELARAHGVGEQVSRITERAMHGEMDYDESLRQRVALLRGLDASVVHQLAANLPLTEGAETLVRVLKRLGYRTAVISGGFSVAAEALKARLGIDFAYSNELEIQDGKLTGRTVGRIVNAQRKAELLESLAQAEGILLDQVVAVGDGANDLLMLERAGLGIAFRAKPKLRAAADTSISAGGLDSILYLLGLTGRELLEAGCGAG
;
A
#
# COMPACT_ATOMS: atom_id res chain seq x y z
N MET A 1 -45.50 -32.70 4.84
CA MET A 1 -44.73 -31.94 5.85
C MET A 1 -43.27 -32.23 5.56
N THR A 2 -42.52 -31.22 5.18
CA THR A 2 -41.20 -31.31 4.53
C THR A 2 -40.33 -30.21 5.15
N PRO A 3 -39.04 -30.45 5.42
CA PRO A 3 -38.40 -31.32 6.43
C PRO A 3 -38.00 -30.53 7.71
N PRO A 4 -37.45 -31.16 8.78
CA PRO A 4 -36.91 -30.44 9.94
C PRO A 4 -35.54 -29.81 9.61
N LEU A 5 -35.23 -28.69 10.29
CA LEU A 5 -34.01 -27.88 10.15
C LEU A 5 -32.74 -28.75 10.19
N SER A 6 -31.93 -28.70 9.13
CA SER A 6 -30.59 -29.29 9.11
C SER A 6 -29.65 -28.45 10.00
N GLU A 7 -29.60 -28.75 11.30
CA GLU A 7 -28.68 -28.10 12.24
C GLU A 7 -27.21 -28.32 11.78
N SER A 8 -26.46 -27.23 11.66
CA SER A 8 -25.01 -27.29 11.41
C SER A 8 -24.28 -27.18 12.74
N VAL A 9 -23.11 -27.79 12.85
CA VAL A 9 -22.29 -27.79 14.06
C VAL A 9 -20.95 -27.17 13.74
N LEU A 10 -20.59 -26.11 14.48
CA LEU A 10 -19.23 -25.59 14.51
C LEU A 10 -18.42 -26.40 15.52
N ILE A 11 -17.36 -27.03 15.04
CA ILE A 11 -16.42 -27.78 15.84
C ILE A 11 -15.14 -26.95 15.96
N THR A 12 -14.78 -26.55 17.17
CA THR A 12 -13.56 -25.78 17.44
C THR A 12 -12.54 -26.67 18.16
N VAL A 13 -11.41 -26.90 17.51
CA VAL A 13 -10.29 -27.69 18.02
C VAL A 13 -9.20 -26.76 18.50
N THR A 14 -8.74 -26.92 19.74
CA THR A 14 -7.62 -26.15 20.29
C THR A 14 -6.61 -27.05 21.01
N GLY A 15 -5.31 -26.77 20.86
CA GLY A 15 -4.29 -27.58 21.53
C GLY A 15 -2.86 -27.33 21.06
N LYS A 16 -1.93 -28.20 21.47
CA LYS A 16 -0.57 -28.21 20.91
C LYS A 16 -0.64 -28.82 19.52
N ASP A 17 -0.06 -28.12 18.54
CA ASP A 17 -0.01 -28.61 17.17
C ASP A 17 0.92 -29.82 17.02
N HIS A 18 0.49 -30.79 16.22
CA HIS A 18 1.30 -31.90 15.75
C HIS A 18 0.66 -32.57 14.51
N PRO A 19 1.43 -33.31 13.70
CA PRO A 19 0.89 -34.03 12.55
C PRO A 19 -0.24 -35.00 12.92
N GLY A 20 -1.24 -35.12 12.05
CA GLY A 20 -2.31 -36.11 12.15
C GLY A 20 -3.62 -35.64 12.78
N ILE A 21 -3.65 -34.48 13.45
CA ILE A 21 -4.89 -33.94 14.07
C ILE A 21 -6.00 -33.77 13.03
N VAL A 22 -5.74 -32.97 11.98
CA VAL A 22 -6.70 -32.70 10.91
C VAL A 22 -7.16 -34.01 10.27
N SER A 23 -6.22 -34.84 9.84
CA SER A 23 -6.51 -36.10 9.15
C SER A 23 -7.37 -37.05 9.97
N ARG A 24 -7.13 -37.15 11.29
CA ARG A 24 -7.93 -38.03 12.16
C ARG A 24 -9.34 -37.50 12.32
N LEU A 25 -9.50 -36.21 12.59
CA LEU A 25 -10.82 -35.61 12.84
C LEU A 25 -11.67 -35.57 11.56
N THR A 26 -11.10 -35.18 10.42
CA THR A 26 -11.82 -35.17 9.15
C THR A 26 -12.12 -36.58 8.64
N GLY A 27 -11.27 -37.58 8.94
CA GLY A 27 -11.56 -38.99 8.66
C GLY A 27 -12.81 -39.47 9.41
N LEU A 28 -12.92 -39.16 10.70
CA LEU A 28 -14.11 -39.51 11.50
C LEU A 28 -15.38 -38.81 11.01
N LEU A 29 -15.28 -37.55 10.59
CA LEU A 29 -16.38 -36.82 9.97
C LEU A 29 -16.80 -37.43 8.63
N ALA A 30 -15.83 -37.84 7.81
CA ALA A 30 -16.08 -38.50 6.53
C ALA A 30 -16.74 -39.86 6.72
N ASP A 31 -16.28 -40.69 7.67
CA ASP A 31 -16.88 -41.98 8.02
C ASP A 31 -18.32 -41.83 8.50
N ALA A 32 -18.63 -40.72 9.17
CA ALA A 32 -19.97 -40.36 9.62
C ALA A 32 -20.87 -39.81 8.50
N GLY A 33 -20.35 -39.58 7.29
CA GLY A 33 -21.09 -38.98 6.18
C GLY A 33 -21.40 -37.49 6.38
N ALA A 34 -20.58 -36.77 7.15
CA ALA A 34 -20.74 -35.34 7.36
C ALA A 34 -20.43 -34.53 6.10
N GLU A 35 -21.18 -33.47 5.87
CA GLU A 35 -20.89 -32.46 4.85
C GLU A 35 -20.07 -31.33 5.50
N LEU A 36 -18.95 -30.97 4.89
CA LEU A 36 -18.09 -29.89 5.35
C LEU A 36 -18.51 -28.59 4.68
N LEU A 37 -18.94 -27.61 5.48
CA LEU A 37 -19.44 -26.32 5.02
C LEU A 37 -18.38 -25.23 5.05
N ASP A 38 -17.47 -25.28 6.03
CA ASP A 38 -16.34 -24.35 6.16
C ASP A 38 -15.18 -24.97 6.95
N VAL A 39 -13.96 -24.51 6.67
CA VAL A 39 -12.72 -24.93 7.34
C VAL A 39 -11.76 -23.77 7.48
N GLU A 40 -11.37 -23.45 8.71
CA GLU A 40 -10.29 -22.53 8.98
C GLU A 40 -9.29 -23.13 9.97
N GLN A 41 -8.00 -22.98 9.70
CA GLN A 41 -6.95 -23.43 10.62
C GLN A 41 -5.85 -22.38 10.73
N VAL A 42 -5.38 -22.16 11.96
CA VAL A 42 -4.17 -21.39 12.24
C VAL A 42 -3.30 -22.09 13.27
N VAL A 43 -1.99 -22.00 13.08
CA VAL A 43 -0.99 -22.43 14.06
C VAL A 43 -0.14 -21.23 14.45
N VAL A 44 -0.14 -20.88 15.74
CA VAL A 44 0.66 -19.78 16.28
C VAL A 44 1.58 -20.34 17.36
N GLN A 45 2.90 -20.26 17.16
CA GLN A 45 3.90 -20.75 18.13
C GLN A 45 3.64 -22.20 18.60
N GLY A 46 3.26 -23.08 17.66
CA GLY A 46 2.96 -24.49 17.94
C GLY A 46 1.63 -24.73 18.69
N ARG A 47 0.75 -23.73 18.74
CA ARG A 47 -0.64 -23.86 19.23
C ARG A 47 -1.58 -23.87 18.03
N LEU A 48 -2.38 -24.92 17.91
CA LEU A 48 -3.39 -25.11 16.87
C LEU A 48 -4.73 -24.52 17.33
N THR A 49 -5.38 -23.80 16.41
CA THR A 49 -6.83 -23.59 16.40
C THR A 49 -7.36 -24.04 15.04
N LEU A 50 -8.29 -24.99 15.03
CA LEU A 50 -8.96 -25.50 13.82
C LEU A 50 -10.47 -25.39 14.02
N CYS A 51 -11.16 -24.74 13.10
CA CYS A 51 -12.61 -24.61 13.07
C CYS A 51 -13.16 -25.40 11.89
N LEU A 52 -14.14 -26.26 12.13
CA LEU A 52 -14.86 -27.03 11.11
C LEU A 52 -16.34 -26.74 11.26
N LEU A 53 -16.95 -26.09 10.26
CA LEU A 53 -18.41 -25.99 10.20
C LEU A 53 -18.92 -27.19 9.40
N VAL A 54 -19.70 -28.06 10.03
CA VAL A 54 -20.18 -29.29 9.42
C VAL A 54 -21.68 -29.44 9.52
N ARG A 55 -22.29 -30.13 8.57
CA ARG A 55 -23.64 -30.66 8.69
C ARG A 55 -23.55 -32.16 8.95
N LEU A 56 -24.03 -32.59 10.10
CA LEU A 56 -24.00 -34.00 10.52
C LEU A 56 -25.31 -34.71 10.12
N PRO A 57 -25.25 -35.98 9.71
CA PRO A 57 -26.45 -36.79 9.56
C PRO A 57 -27.17 -37.01 10.91
N PRO A 58 -28.49 -37.22 10.92
CA PRO A 58 -29.23 -37.51 12.15
C PRO A 58 -28.68 -38.73 12.88
N ALA A 59 -28.59 -38.65 14.22
CA ALA A 59 -28.26 -39.77 15.12
C ALA A 59 -26.87 -40.42 14.93
N SER A 60 -25.84 -39.66 14.56
CA SER A 60 -24.55 -40.19 14.10
C SER A 60 -23.53 -40.60 15.17
N GLY A 61 -23.76 -40.36 16.47
CA GLY A 61 -22.79 -40.66 17.56
C GLY A 61 -21.39 -40.06 17.34
N THR A 62 -21.30 -39.09 16.43
CA THR A 62 -20.04 -38.63 15.84
C THR A 62 -19.33 -37.68 16.79
N LEU A 63 -20.10 -36.88 17.54
CA LEU A 63 -19.56 -35.95 18.54
C LEU A 63 -18.80 -36.71 19.65
N GLU A 64 -19.35 -37.82 20.14
CA GLU A 64 -18.69 -38.67 21.14
C GLU A 64 -17.41 -39.30 20.58
N THR A 65 -17.45 -39.74 19.32
CA THR A 65 -16.29 -40.32 18.64
C THR A 65 -15.17 -39.30 18.47
N LEU A 66 -15.52 -38.07 18.08
CA LEU A 66 -14.58 -36.94 17.98
C LEU A 66 -13.99 -36.59 19.35
N LEU A 67 -14.81 -36.53 20.41
CA LEU A 67 -14.35 -36.30 21.78
C LEU A 67 -13.37 -37.39 22.26
N SER A 68 -13.60 -38.65 21.88
CA SER A 68 -12.68 -39.74 22.20
C SER A 68 -11.34 -39.59 21.47
N ALA A 69 -11.39 -39.25 20.17
CA ALA A 69 -10.18 -38.99 19.38
C ALA A 69 -9.39 -37.78 19.90
N ALA A 70 -10.08 -36.71 20.33
CA ALA A 70 -9.46 -35.52 20.88
C ALA A 70 -8.55 -35.83 22.09
N LYS A 71 -8.99 -36.75 22.97
CA LYS A 71 -8.19 -37.22 24.11
C LYS A 71 -6.90 -37.90 23.66
N THR A 72 -6.98 -38.77 22.65
CA THR A 72 -5.80 -39.46 22.09
C THR A 72 -4.85 -38.49 21.39
N LEU A 73 -5.40 -37.47 20.74
CA LEU A 73 -4.65 -36.42 20.05
C LEU A 73 -4.15 -35.32 21.01
N GLY A 74 -4.52 -35.32 22.30
CA GLY A 74 -4.12 -34.27 23.23
C GLY A 74 -4.65 -32.88 22.87
N VAL A 75 -5.82 -32.80 22.25
CA VAL A 75 -6.51 -31.55 21.89
C VAL A 75 -7.86 -31.45 22.60
N THR A 76 -8.39 -30.23 22.69
CA THR A 76 -9.72 -29.93 23.21
C THR A 76 -10.66 -29.65 22.05
N LEU A 77 -11.90 -30.15 22.16
CA LEU A 77 -12.99 -29.84 21.24
C LEU A 77 -14.08 -29.07 21.96
N ASP A 78 -14.59 -28.04 21.30
CA ASP A 78 -15.83 -27.34 21.65
C ASP A 78 -16.82 -27.48 20.49
N PHE A 79 -18.11 -27.58 20.82
CA PHE A 79 -19.18 -27.78 19.85
C PHE A 79 -20.27 -26.75 20.05
N GLN A 80 -20.63 -26.06 18.98
CA GLN A 80 -21.72 -25.12 18.98
C GLN A 80 -22.69 -25.45 17.85
N ALA A 81 -23.97 -25.61 18.17
CA ALA A 81 -25.02 -25.66 17.16
C ALA A 81 -25.15 -24.27 16.53
N VAL A 82 -25.10 -24.21 15.21
CA VAL A 82 -25.18 -22.99 14.43
C VAL A 82 -26.34 -23.15 13.45
N GLU A 83 -27.33 -22.25 13.53
CA GLU A 83 -28.32 -22.12 12.47
C GLU A 83 -27.57 -21.74 11.18
N ALA A 84 -27.94 -22.32 10.05
CA ALA A 84 -27.36 -21.95 8.77
C ALA A 84 -27.63 -20.47 8.49
N SER A 85 -26.74 -19.61 8.98
CA SER A 85 -26.82 -18.18 8.74
C SER A 85 -26.60 -17.98 7.26
N ALA A 86 -27.52 -17.27 6.61
CA ALA A 86 -27.31 -16.72 5.29
C ALA A 86 -25.94 -16.04 5.28
N ALA A 87 -25.14 -16.30 4.24
CA ALA A 87 -23.80 -15.74 4.06
C ALA A 87 -23.72 -14.33 4.66
N PRO A 88 -22.72 -14.03 5.51
CA PRO A 88 -22.69 -12.80 6.30
C PRO A 88 -23.09 -11.63 5.42
N ALA A 89 -24.18 -10.93 5.80
CA ALA A 89 -24.74 -9.82 5.04
C ALA A 89 -23.60 -8.95 4.55
N ALA A 90 -23.53 -8.70 3.24
CA ALA A 90 -22.37 -8.14 2.54
C ALA A 90 -21.83 -6.87 3.21
N SER A 91 -21.00 -7.06 4.24
CA SER A 91 -20.33 -5.98 4.95
C SER A 91 -19.19 -5.55 4.06
N ALA A 92 -19.02 -4.24 3.90
CA ALA A 92 -17.90 -3.74 3.12
C ALA A 92 -16.62 -4.09 3.87
N ARG A 93 -15.93 -5.13 3.40
CA ARG A 93 -14.65 -5.57 3.96
C ARG A 93 -13.56 -4.59 3.56
N HIS A 94 -12.78 -4.19 4.54
CA HIS A 94 -11.63 -3.34 4.34
C HIS A 94 -10.41 -3.96 5.03
N VAL A 95 -9.24 -3.50 4.62
CA VAL A 95 -7.98 -3.83 5.28
C VAL A 95 -7.34 -2.54 5.72
N VAL A 96 -7.00 -2.51 7.00
CA VAL A 96 -6.15 -1.48 7.58
C VAL A 96 -4.74 -2.02 7.61
N THR A 97 -3.87 -1.47 6.77
CA THR A 97 -2.46 -1.82 6.74
C THR A 97 -1.70 -0.78 7.56
N ALA A 98 -1.09 -1.18 8.67
CA ALA A 98 -0.19 -0.34 9.45
C ALA A 98 1.25 -0.70 9.11
N VAL A 99 2.11 0.31 8.91
CA VAL A 99 3.52 0.14 8.53
C VAL A 99 4.39 1.08 9.35
N GLY A 100 5.39 0.56 10.04
CA GLY A 100 6.36 1.32 10.79
C GLY A 100 7.63 0.52 11.04
N ARG A 101 8.61 1.13 11.72
CA ARG A 101 9.85 0.43 12.11
C ARG A 101 9.59 -0.67 13.14
N ALA A 102 8.67 -0.40 14.06
CA ALA A 102 8.15 -1.34 15.03
C ALA A 102 6.73 -0.93 15.40
N LEU A 103 5.84 -1.92 15.53
CA LEU A 103 4.48 -1.78 16.04
C LEU A 103 4.41 -2.51 17.37
N GLY A 104 4.28 -1.75 18.46
CA GLY A 104 4.11 -2.27 19.80
C GLY A 104 2.64 -2.35 20.22
N ALA A 105 2.42 -2.74 21.47
CA ALA A 105 1.07 -2.81 22.05
C ALA A 105 0.38 -1.44 22.08
N ARG A 106 1.15 -0.35 22.25
CA ARG A 106 0.61 1.03 22.26
C ARG A 106 0.04 1.41 20.90
N GLU A 107 0.79 1.18 19.83
CA GLU A 107 0.36 1.52 18.46
C GLU A 107 -0.85 0.68 18.05
N LEU A 108 -0.82 -0.63 18.35
CA LEU A 108 -1.94 -1.51 18.06
C LEU A 108 -3.18 -1.16 18.89
N HIS A 109 -3.02 -0.79 20.16
CA HIS A 109 -4.13 -0.31 20.99
C HIS A 109 -4.75 0.96 20.41
N ALA A 110 -3.94 1.97 20.08
CA ALA A 110 -4.46 3.23 19.53
C ALA A 110 -5.21 3.00 18.20
N LEU A 111 -4.66 2.15 17.32
CA LEU A 111 -5.30 1.81 16.06
C LEU A 111 -6.63 1.06 16.29
N THR A 112 -6.62 0.01 17.10
CA THR A 112 -7.84 -0.78 17.40
C THR A 112 -8.89 0.02 18.17
N GLN A 113 -8.48 1.00 18.97
CA GLN A 113 -9.40 1.95 19.62
C GLN A 113 -10.12 2.83 18.60
N VAL A 114 -9.41 3.35 17.59
CA VAL A 114 -10.03 4.11 16.48
C VAL A 114 -11.02 3.22 15.72
N LEU A 115 -10.64 1.97 15.41
CA LEU A 115 -11.52 1.01 14.74
C LEU A 115 -12.80 0.75 15.55
N ALA A 116 -12.65 0.43 16.83
CA ALA A 116 -13.77 0.16 17.73
C ALA A 116 -14.67 1.41 17.91
N GLY A 117 -14.09 2.60 17.99
CA GLY A 117 -14.84 3.86 18.05
C GLY A 117 -15.71 4.14 16.81
N HIS A 118 -15.35 3.53 15.67
CA HIS A 118 -16.14 3.55 14.44
C HIS A 118 -16.94 2.26 14.25
N GLY A 119 -17.12 1.41 15.27
CA GLY A 119 -17.91 0.19 15.14
C GLY A 119 -17.32 -0.86 14.18
N ALA A 120 -16.07 -0.70 13.75
CA ALA A 120 -15.40 -1.66 12.88
C ALA A 120 -15.06 -2.93 13.68
N ASN A 121 -15.50 -4.08 13.19
CA ASN A 121 -15.13 -5.37 13.77
C ASN A 121 -13.80 -5.85 13.17
N VAL A 122 -12.86 -6.28 14.02
CA VAL A 122 -11.61 -6.90 13.57
C VAL A 122 -11.84 -8.38 13.34
N GLU A 123 -11.77 -8.80 12.09
CA GLU A 123 -11.98 -10.19 11.69
C GLU A 123 -10.68 -11.00 11.75
N ARG A 124 -9.57 -10.38 11.33
CA ARG A 124 -8.26 -11.03 11.29
C ARG A 124 -7.13 -10.01 11.36
N ILE A 125 -6.10 -10.32 12.13
CA ILE A 125 -4.83 -9.59 12.12
C ILE A 125 -3.76 -10.50 11.53
N THR A 126 -3.06 -10.02 10.52
CA THR A 126 -1.99 -10.76 9.86
C THR A 126 -0.72 -9.93 9.90
N ARG A 127 0.34 -10.56 10.38
CA ARG A 127 1.67 -9.96 10.37
C ARG A 127 2.20 -9.95 8.94
N LEU A 128 2.65 -8.78 8.49
CA LEU A 128 3.27 -8.64 7.18
C LEU A 128 4.79 -8.65 7.26
N SER A 129 5.42 -7.98 8.22
CA SER A 129 6.88 -7.85 8.24
C SER A 129 7.59 -8.83 9.18
N GLU A 130 8.81 -9.22 8.81
CA GLU A 130 9.69 -10.13 9.56
C GLU A 130 11.13 -9.61 9.57
N PRO A 131 11.97 -9.89 10.60
CA PRO A 131 11.70 -10.72 11.78
C PRO A 131 11.07 -9.95 12.97
N ARG A 132 10.94 -8.61 12.88
CA ARG A 132 10.22 -7.79 13.88
C ARG A 132 8.81 -7.44 13.41
N LEU A 133 7.89 -7.20 14.34
CA LEU A 133 6.53 -6.73 14.01
C LEU A 133 6.62 -5.24 13.68
N GLY A 134 6.73 -4.91 12.40
CA GLY A 134 6.73 -3.53 11.89
C GLY A 134 5.53 -3.23 10.99
N SER A 135 4.91 -4.26 10.42
CA SER A 135 3.72 -4.10 9.60
C SER A 135 2.70 -5.20 9.82
N VAL A 136 1.43 -4.81 9.83
CA VAL A 136 0.28 -5.69 9.97
C VAL A 136 -0.83 -5.28 9.02
N ASP A 137 -1.56 -6.29 8.54
CA ASP A 137 -2.88 -6.14 7.95
C ASP A 137 -3.93 -6.46 9.00
N ILE A 138 -4.93 -5.59 9.13
CA ILE A 138 -6.08 -5.78 10.00
C ILE A 138 -7.31 -5.79 9.11
N HIS A 139 -7.83 -6.98 8.84
CA HIS A 139 -9.06 -7.18 8.10
C HIS A 139 -10.23 -6.80 9.00
N ILE A 140 -11.06 -5.89 8.51
CA ILE A 140 -12.20 -5.36 9.23
C ILE A 140 -13.48 -5.46 8.40
N SER A 141 -14.61 -5.60 9.09
CA SER A 141 -15.93 -5.30 8.56
C SER A 141 -16.46 -4.01 9.19
N LEU A 142 -17.01 -3.16 8.33
CA LEU A 142 -17.79 -2.01 8.77
C LEU A 142 -19.28 -2.37 8.82
N PRO A 143 -20.02 -1.83 9.80
CA PRO A 143 -21.48 -1.91 9.82
C PRO A 143 -22.11 -1.40 8.52
N PRO A 144 -23.24 -1.97 8.07
CA PRO A 144 -23.95 -1.47 6.91
C PRO A 144 -24.30 0.02 7.04
N GLY A 145 -24.07 0.80 5.98
CA GLY A 145 -24.38 2.23 5.94
C GLY A 145 -23.33 3.15 6.58
N GLN A 146 -22.25 2.61 7.16
CA GLN A 146 -21.18 3.43 7.70
C GLN A 146 -20.14 3.78 6.63
N PRO A 147 -19.92 5.07 6.32
CA PRO A 147 -18.97 5.47 5.28
C PRO A 147 -17.53 5.24 5.75
N PRO A 148 -16.65 4.67 4.90
CA PRO A 148 -15.26 4.41 5.25
C PRO A 148 -14.43 5.70 5.41
N ASP A 149 -14.85 6.81 4.83
CA ASP A 149 -14.09 8.07 4.82
C ASP A 149 -13.87 8.64 6.22
N ALA A 150 -14.87 8.56 7.10
CA ALA A 150 -14.74 9.00 8.49
C ALA A 150 -13.65 8.21 9.23
N LEU A 151 -13.62 6.89 9.04
CA LEU A 151 -12.59 6.02 9.60
C LEU A 151 -11.21 6.32 8.97
N LYS A 152 -11.15 6.52 7.65
CA LYS A 152 -9.92 6.89 6.94
C LYS A 152 -9.31 8.16 7.53
N HIS A 153 -10.11 9.21 7.72
CA HIS A 153 -9.64 10.47 8.32
C HIS A 153 -9.11 10.25 9.74
N ALA A 154 -9.84 9.53 10.59
CA ALA A 154 -9.39 9.25 11.96
C ALA A 154 -8.07 8.45 12.01
N LEU A 155 -7.89 7.50 11.09
CA LEU A 155 -6.64 6.72 10.98
C LEU A 155 -5.46 7.57 10.50
N LEU A 156 -5.69 8.46 9.53
CA LEU A 156 -4.67 9.40 9.05
C LEU A 156 -4.25 10.38 10.16
N GLU A 157 -5.21 10.92 10.91
CA GLU A 157 -4.94 11.76 12.08
C GLU A 157 -4.11 11.03 13.15
N LEU A 158 -4.46 9.77 13.45
CA LEU A 158 -3.71 8.93 14.39
C LEU A 158 -2.26 8.73 13.95
N SER A 159 -2.04 8.42 12.66
CA SER A 159 -0.70 8.24 12.10
C SER A 159 0.12 9.53 12.24
N MET A 160 -0.49 10.68 11.94
CA MET A 160 0.16 11.99 12.06
C MET A 160 0.56 12.33 13.50
N GLN A 161 -0.29 12.04 14.48
CA GLN A 161 -0.01 12.32 15.89
C GLN A 161 1.04 11.36 16.47
N SER A 162 1.04 10.10 16.01
CA SER A 162 1.94 9.08 16.53
C SER A 162 3.37 9.24 16.01
N GLY A 163 3.53 9.57 14.72
CA GLY A 163 4.83 9.71 14.04
C GLY A 163 5.67 8.43 13.93
N GLY A 164 5.28 7.34 14.60
CA GLY A 164 5.99 6.06 14.61
C GLY A 164 5.53 5.05 13.56
N PHE A 165 4.36 5.28 12.94
CA PHE A 165 3.79 4.40 11.93
C PHE A 165 2.84 5.14 10.99
N ASP A 166 2.69 4.54 9.81
CA ASP A 166 1.84 4.94 8.71
C ASP A 166 0.65 3.98 8.62
N VAL A 167 -0.50 4.47 8.14
CA VAL A 167 -1.72 3.66 8.01
C VAL A 167 -2.38 3.88 6.66
N ALA A 168 -2.84 2.79 6.05
CA ALA A 168 -3.72 2.79 4.89
C ALA A 168 -5.03 2.07 5.22
N LEU A 169 -6.15 2.64 4.79
CA LEU A 169 -7.43 1.94 4.72
C LEU A 169 -7.72 1.64 3.25
N GLN A 170 -7.84 0.36 2.90
CA GLN A 170 -8.15 -0.07 1.54
C GLN A 170 -9.39 -0.96 1.54
N ARG A 171 -10.22 -0.86 0.50
CA ARG A 171 -11.28 -1.84 0.28
C ARG A 171 -10.67 -3.20 -0.04
N GLU A 172 -11.14 -4.25 0.63
CA GLU A 172 -10.73 -5.61 0.33
C GLU A 172 -11.41 -6.03 -0.98
N SER A 173 -10.71 -5.83 -2.09
CA SER A 173 -11.17 -6.12 -3.44
C SER A 173 -10.08 -6.84 -4.22
N LEU A 174 -10.46 -7.44 -5.36
CA LEU A 174 -9.51 -8.09 -6.28
C LEU A 174 -8.36 -7.15 -6.67
N PHE A 175 -8.61 -5.84 -6.75
CA PHE A 175 -7.62 -4.85 -7.14
C PHE A 175 -6.63 -4.48 -6.05
N ARG A 176 -6.89 -4.80 -4.77
CA ARG A 176 -5.93 -4.50 -3.68
C ARG A 176 -4.61 -5.23 -3.91
N ARG A 177 -4.66 -6.54 -4.19
CA ARG A 177 -3.49 -7.36 -4.51
C ARG A 177 -3.23 -7.49 -6.01
N GLY A 178 -4.15 -6.98 -6.84
CA GLY A 178 -4.09 -7.02 -8.31
C GLY A 178 -3.58 -5.73 -8.96
N LYS A 179 -2.84 -4.88 -8.25
CA LYS A 179 -2.17 -3.71 -8.83
C LYS A 179 -1.12 -4.16 -9.85
N ARG A 180 -0.87 -3.35 -10.88
CA ARG A 180 0.00 -3.70 -12.02
C ARG A 180 0.89 -2.55 -12.50
N MET A 181 0.63 -1.32 -12.06
CA MET A 181 1.44 -0.16 -12.42
C MET A 181 1.70 0.72 -11.20
N VAL A 182 2.92 1.23 -11.06
CA VAL A 182 3.28 2.25 -10.08
C VAL A 182 3.86 3.46 -10.79
N VAL A 183 3.21 4.60 -10.60
CA VAL A 183 3.62 5.91 -11.11
C VAL A 183 4.11 6.74 -9.94
N MET A 184 5.30 7.32 -10.05
CA MET A 184 5.94 8.07 -8.97
C MET A 184 6.31 9.47 -9.44
N ASP A 185 6.17 10.47 -8.58
CA ASP A 185 6.91 11.72 -8.76
C ASP A 185 8.41 11.49 -8.54
N MET A 186 9.22 12.42 -9.05
CA MET A 186 10.67 12.40 -8.94
C MET A 186 11.15 13.20 -7.73
N ASP A 187 11.10 14.54 -7.83
CA ASP A 187 11.58 15.46 -6.80
C ASP A 187 10.83 15.21 -5.48
N SER A 188 11.56 15.24 -4.36
CA SER A 188 11.03 14.97 -3.01
C SER A 188 10.29 13.62 -2.79
N THR A 189 10.22 12.76 -3.81
CA THR A 189 9.57 11.45 -3.78
C THR A 189 10.58 10.35 -4.10
N LEU A 190 10.96 10.15 -5.36
CA LEU A 190 11.94 9.14 -5.78
C LEU A 190 13.38 9.56 -5.40
N ILE A 191 13.63 10.87 -5.36
CA ILE A 191 14.89 11.49 -4.91
C ILE A 191 14.63 12.46 -3.76
N ARG A 192 15.67 12.74 -2.96
CA ARG A 192 15.56 13.56 -1.73
C ARG A 192 15.78 15.06 -1.94
N ILE A 193 15.94 15.50 -3.19
CA ILE A 193 16.25 16.88 -3.54
C ILE A 193 15.22 17.41 -4.53
N GLU A 194 15.17 18.72 -4.65
CA GLU A 194 14.51 19.44 -5.75
C GLU A 194 15.58 19.77 -6.79
N VAL A 195 15.52 19.16 -7.98
CA VAL A 195 16.55 19.35 -9.01
C VAL A 195 16.75 20.82 -9.37
N ILE A 196 15.67 21.60 -9.45
CA ILE A 196 15.74 23.02 -9.81
C ILE A 196 16.49 23.86 -8.78
N ASP A 197 16.37 23.53 -7.49
CA ASP A 197 17.03 24.27 -6.41
C ASP A 197 18.54 24.00 -6.40
N GLU A 198 18.95 22.77 -6.72
CA GLU A 198 20.37 22.41 -6.87
C GLU A 198 21.01 23.11 -8.08
N LEU A 199 20.30 23.18 -9.21
CA LEU A 199 20.75 23.95 -10.38
C LEU A 199 20.84 25.46 -10.07
N ALA A 200 19.85 26.00 -9.35
CA ALA A 200 19.84 27.40 -8.95
C ALA A 200 21.00 27.74 -8.02
N ARG A 201 21.32 26.85 -7.07
CA ARG A 201 22.47 27.01 -6.18
C ARG A 201 23.79 26.97 -6.96
N ALA A 202 23.94 26.03 -7.89
CA ALA A 202 25.12 25.94 -8.74
C ALA A 202 25.30 27.17 -9.64
N HIS A 203 24.21 27.85 -10.02
CA HIS A 203 24.21 29.07 -10.82
C HIS A 203 24.30 30.37 -9.98
N GLY A 204 24.23 30.29 -8.65
CA GLY A 204 24.25 31.47 -7.77
C GLY A 204 22.93 32.24 -7.67
N VAL A 205 21.81 31.65 -8.13
CA VAL A 205 20.46 32.27 -8.12
C VAL A 205 19.49 31.58 -7.15
N GLY A 206 19.99 30.75 -6.23
CA GLY A 206 19.19 29.96 -5.30
C GLY A 206 18.18 30.77 -4.48
N GLU A 207 18.57 31.93 -3.94
CA GLU A 207 17.66 32.78 -3.16
C GLU A 207 16.53 33.39 -4.00
N GLN A 208 16.77 33.63 -5.29
CA GLN A 208 15.75 34.17 -6.20
C GLN A 208 14.73 33.07 -6.54
N VAL A 209 15.21 31.85 -6.80
CA VAL A 209 14.35 30.68 -7.05
C VAL A 209 13.51 30.36 -5.82
N SER A 210 14.09 30.33 -4.61
CA SER A 210 13.34 30.08 -3.36
C SER A 210 12.19 31.07 -3.17
N ARG A 211 12.44 32.37 -3.38
CA ARG A 211 11.39 33.41 -3.29
C ARG A 211 10.24 33.18 -4.27
N ILE A 212 10.52 32.73 -5.49
CA ILE A 212 9.47 32.42 -6.46
C ILE A 212 8.69 31.16 -6.04
N THR A 213 9.38 30.12 -5.56
CA THR A 213 8.77 28.89 -5.05
C THR A 213 7.84 29.19 -3.87
N GLU A 214 8.28 30.01 -2.92
CA GLU A 214 7.48 30.40 -1.76
C GLU A 214 6.20 31.12 -2.17
N ARG A 215 6.28 32.11 -3.07
CA ARG A 215 5.10 32.84 -3.57
C ARG A 215 4.11 31.92 -4.28
N ALA A 216 4.60 31.00 -5.10
CA ALA A 216 3.76 30.00 -5.77
C ALA A 216 3.08 29.06 -4.76
N MET A 217 3.79 28.64 -3.71
CA MET A 217 3.21 27.83 -2.63
C MET A 217 2.16 28.56 -1.81
N HIS A 218 2.23 29.89 -1.72
CA HIS A 218 1.19 30.74 -1.12
C HIS A 218 0.00 31.02 -2.06
N GLY A 219 0.03 30.50 -3.29
CA GLY A 219 -1.03 30.69 -4.27
C GLY A 219 -1.02 32.05 -4.94
N GLU A 220 0.06 32.83 -4.82
CA GLU A 220 0.21 34.12 -5.51
C GLU A 220 0.45 33.97 -7.02
N MET A 221 0.76 32.75 -7.48
CA MET A 221 1.18 32.44 -8.84
C MET A 221 0.78 31.02 -9.22
N ASP A 222 0.42 30.80 -10.48
CA ASP A 222 0.19 29.45 -10.98
C ASP A 222 1.51 28.67 -11.16
N TYR A 223 1.40 27.34 -11.25
CA TYR A 223 2.56 26.46 -11.34
C TYR A 223 3.41 26.71 -12.61
N ASP A 224 2.74 26.92 -13.75
CA ASP A 224 3.40 27.10 -15.05
C ASP A 224 4.19 28.42 -15.08
N GLU A 225 3.61 29.50 -14.57
CA GLU A 225 4.26 30.79 -14.40
C GLU A 225 5.45 30.68 -13.44
N SER A 226 5.26 30.05 -12.28
CA SER A 226 6.34 29.82 -11.31
C SER A 226 7.51 29.04 -11.93
N LEU A 227 7.22 27.97 -12.67
CA LEU A 227 8.25 27.19 -13.35
C LEU A 227 8.99 28.03 -14.39
N ARG A 228 8.27 28.78 -15.24
CA ARG A 228 8.89 29.64 -16.26
C ARG A 228 9.80 30.69 -15.62
N GLN A 229 9.38 31.32 -14.53
CA GLN A 229 10.21 32.32 -13.84
C GLN A 229 11.46 31.69 -13.20
N ARG A 230 11.33 30.54 -12.54
CA ARG A 230 12.48 29.84 -11.94
C ARG A 230 13.46 29.35 -13.00
N VAL A 231 12.96 28.79 -14.11
CA VAL A 231 13.82 28.33 -15.22
C VAL A 231 14.49 29.52 -15.92
N ALA A 232 13.82 30.66 -16.06
CA ALA A 232 14.42 31.86 -16.66
C ALA A 232 15.68 32.35 -15.91
N LEU A 233 15.72 32.17 -14.59
CA LEU A 233 16.88 32.51 -13.76
C LEU A 233 18.09 31.60 -14.02
N LEU A 234 17.90 30.42 -14.61
CA LEU A 234 18.98 29.48 -14.94
C LEU A 234 19.67 29.79 -16.29
N ARG A 235 19.26 30.87 -16.97
CA ARG A 235 19.83 31.24 -18.28
C ARG A 235 21.33 31.42 -18.19
N GLY A 236 22.05 30.73 -19.07
CA GLY A 236 23.51 30.82 -19.17
C GLY A 236 24.26 29.80 -18.32
N LEU A 237 23.55 29.01 -17.49
CA LEU A 237 24.13 27.86 -16.82
C LEU A 237 24.63 26.83 -17.85
N ASP A 238 25.82 26.29 -17.63
CA ASP A 238 26.41 25.26 -18.48
C ASP A 238 25.62 23.95 -18.34
N ALA A 239 25.25 23.34 -19.48
CA ALA A 239 24.46 22.11 -19.49
C ALA A 239 25.18 20.93 -18.81
N SER A 240 26.51 20.94 -18.75
CA SER A 240 27.29 19.91 -18.05
C SER A 240 26.93 19.81 -16.57
N VAL A 241 26.50 20.91 -15.92
CA VAL A 241 26.05 20.92 -14.52
C VAL A 241 24.81 20.05 -14.34
N VAL A 242 23.87 20.10 -15.29
CA VAL A 242 22.65 19.28 -15.27
C VAL A 242 23.01 17.79 -15.34
N HIS A 243 23.94 17.42 -16.22
CA HIS A 243 24.41 16.05 -16.36
C HIS A 243 25.18 15.55 -15.13
N GLN A 244 26.02 16.40 -14.53
CA GLN A 244 26.75 16.06 -13.30
C GLN A 244 25.81 15.81 -12.11
N LEU A 245 24.77 16.64 -11.97
CA LEU A 245 23.74 16.44 -10.95
C LEU A 245 22.98 15.13 -11.18
N ALA A 246 22.57 14.86 -12.42
CA ALA A 246 21.84 13.65 -12.79
C ALA A 246 22.62 12.35 -12.52
N ALA A 247 23.95 12.37 -12.65
CA ALA A 247 24.81 11.23 -12.38
C ALA A 247 24.83 10.82 -10.88
N ASN A 248 24.57 11.76 -9.96
CA ASN A 248 24.72 11.58 -8.52
C ASN A 248 23.44 11.88 -7.73
N LEU A 249 22.26 11.59 -8.32
CA LEU A 249 20.99 11.86 -7.66
C LEU A 249 20.84 11.05 -6.34
N PRO A 250 20.55 11.72 -5.21
CA PRO A 250 20.37 11.06 -3.93
C PRO A 250 18.98 10.43 -3.86
N LEU A 251 18.92 9.12 -4.12
CA LEU A 251 17.68 8.36 -4.04
C LEU A 251 17.06 8.43 -2.64
N THR A 252 15.74 8.35 -2.61
CA THR A 252 14.97 8.15 -1.40
C THR A 252 15.18 6.73 -0.86
N GLU A 253 15.21 6.61 0.46
CA GLU A 253 15.30 5.32 1.15
C GLU A 253 14.23 4.35 0.63
N GLY A 254 14.63 3.12 0.29
CA GLY A 254 13.73 2.10 -0.24
C GLY A 254 13.41 2.21 -1.74
N ALA A 255 13.78 3.29 -2.45
CA ALA A 255 13.47 3.47 -3.87
C ALA A 255 14.00 2.32 -4.75
N GLU A 256 15.27 1.94 -4.58
CA GLU A 256 15.89 0.86 -5.34
C GLU A 256 15.23 -0.49 -5.06
N THR A 257 14.90 -0.75 -3.79
CA THR A 257 14.20 -1.97 -3.35
C THR A 257 12.81 -2.04 -3.96
N LEU A 258 12.03 -0.95 -3.87
CA LEU A 258 10.70 -0.85 -4.44
C LEU A 258 10.71 -1.18 -5.93
N VAL A 259 11.48 -0.45 -6.73
CA VAL A 259 11.50 -0.66 -8.19
C VAL A 259 11.97 -2.06 -8.55
N ARG A 260 13.00 -2.59 -7.86
CA ARG A 260 13.51 -3.94 -8.09
C ARG A 260 12.43 -5.02 -7.87
N VAL A 261 11.68 -4.93 -6.76
CA VAL A 261 10.61 -5.89 -6.45
C VAL A 261 9.46 -5.75 -7.44
N LEU A 262 8.99 -4.53 -7.69
CA LEU A 262 7.92 -4.27 -8.66
C LEU A 262 8.23 -4.89 -10.02
N LYS A 263 9.46 -4.71 -10.52
CA LYS A 263 9.90 -5.32 -11.78
C LYS A 263 9.88 -6.85 -11.75
N ARG A 264 10.36 -7.46 -10.67
CA ARG A 264 10.32 -8.94 -10.51
C ARG A 264 8.90 -9.48 -10.50
N LEU A 265 7.96 -8.71 -9.97
CA LEU A 265 6.54 -9.04 -9.95
C LEU A 265 5.80 -8.66 -11.24
N GLY A 266 6.50 -8.12 -12.25
CA GLY A 266 5.94 -7.78 -13.56
C GLY A 266 5.11 -6.49 -13.57
N TYR A 267 5.30 -5.60 -12.59
CA TYR A 267 4.68 -4.28 -12.61
C TYR A 267 5.32 -3.39 -13.68
N ARG A 268 4.49 -2.53 -14.28
CA ARG A 268 4.98 -1.36 -15.00
C ARG A 268 5.32 -0.25 -14.03
N THR A 269 6.42 0.44 -14.29
CA THR A 269 6.91 1.52 -13.46
C THR A 269 7.09 2.77 -14.30
N ALA A 270 6.64 3.91 -13.77
CA ALA A 270 6.78 5.19 -14.44
C ALA A 270 7.22 6.27 -13.46
N VAL A 271 8.03 7.22 -13.95
CA VAL A 271 8.27 8.49 -13.29
C VAL A 271 7.59 9.61 -14.09
N ILE A 272 6.73 10.39 -13.44
CA ILE A 272 6.05 11.54 -14.05
C ILE A 272 6.33 12.76 -13.17
N SER A 273 7.16 13.68 -13.66
CA SER A 273 7.68 14.76 -12.84
C SER A 273 7.52 16.15 -13.46
N GLY A 274 7.35 17.14 -12.60
CA GLY A 274 7.51 18.55 -12.96
C GLY A 274 8.98 19.02 -13.03
N GLY A 275 9.93 18.16 -12.68
CA GLY A 275 11.36 18.39 -12.84
C GLY A 275 11.82 18.23 -14.29
N PHE A 276 13.09 17.86 -14.50
CA PHE A 276 13.72 17.88 -15.82
C PHE A 276 14.12 16.51 -16.38
N SER A 277 14.03 16.37 -17.71
CA SER A 277 14.25 15.13 -18.47
C SER A 277 15.59 14.46 -18.22
N VAL A 278 16.67 15.23 -18.10
CA VAL A 278 18.01 14.67 -17.83
C VAL A 278 18.04 13.88 -16.51
N ALA A 279 17.36 14.36 -15.46
CA ALA A 279 17.28 13.66 -14.18
C ALA A 279 16.35 12.44 -14.25
N ALA A 280 15.17 12.60 -14.87
CA ALA A 280 14.19 11.53 -15.01
C ALA A 280 14.74 10.34 -15.83
N GLU A 281 15.43 10.61 -16.95
CA GLU A 281 16.07 9.58 -17.77
C GLU A 281 17.26 8.92 -17.07
N ALA A 282 18.03 9.66 -16.26
CA ALA A 282 19.09 9.07 -15.45
C ALA A 282 18.53 8.08 -14.40
N LEU A 283 17.43 8.45 -13.73
CA LEU A 283 16.74 7.54 -12.80
C LEU A 283 16.13 6.35 -13.51
N LYS A 284 15.55 6.56 -14.69
CA LYS A 284 15.02 5.51 -15.54
C LYS A 284 16.09 4.47 -15.88
N ALA A 285 17.25 4.91 -16.35
CA ALA A 285 18.37 4.04 -16.67
C ALA A 285 18.93 3.33 -15.42
N ARG A 286 19.11 4.07 -14.32
CA ARG A 286 19.71 3.55 -13.07
C ARG A 286 18.82 2.52 -12.37
N LEU A 287 17.51 2.76 -12.30
CA LEU A 287 16.56 1.91 -11.59
C LEU A 287 15.85 0.91 -12.52
N GLY A 288 15.98 1.11 -13.84
CA GLY A 288 15.31 0.32 -14.86
C GLY A 288 13.80 0.60 -14.92
N ILE A 289 13.37 1.84 -14.69
CA ILE A 289 11.97 2.25 -14.81
C ILE A 289 11.54 2.14 -16.28
N ASP A 290 10.30 1.73 -16.55
CA ASP A 290 9.82 1.52 -17.92
C ASP A 290 9.58 2.86 -18.66
N PHE A 291 9.01 3.85 -17.96
CA PHE A 291 8.60 5.13 -18.56
C PHE A 291 9.08 6.33 -17.75
N ALA A 292 9.45 7.42 -18.44
CA ALA A 292 9.82 8.68 -17.82
C ALA A 292 9.20 9.84 -18.60
N TYR A 293 8.53 10.76 -17.88
CA TYR A 293 7.94 11.97 -18.43
C TYR A 293 8.28 13.15 -17.53
N SER A 294 8.80 14.23 -18.11
CA SER A 294 9.18 15.44 -17.38
C SER A 294 9.35 16.64 -18.31
N ASN A 295 9.65 17.82 -17.76
CA ASN A 295 9.93 19.00 -18.55
C ASN A 295 11.31 18.90 -19.20
N GLU A 296 11.46 19.43 -20.42
CA GLU A 296 12.75 19.48 -21.09
C GLU A 296 13.32 20.90 -21.00
N LEU A 297 14.56 21.05 -20.54
CA LEU A 297 15.27 22.32 -20.55
C LEU A 297 15.81 22.59 -21.95
N GLU A 298 15.54 23.77 -22.50
CA GLU A 298 16.11 24.15 -23.79
C GLU A 298 17.60 24.51 -23.64
N ILE A 299 18.44 23.85 -24.44
CA ILE A 299 19.89 24.03 -24.47
C ILE A 299 20.30 24.57 -25.85
N GLN A 300 21.08 25.64 -25.86
CA GLN A 300 21.70 26.20 -27.07
C GLN A 300 23.17 26.50 -26.77
N ASP A 301 24.07 26.13 -27.67
CA ASP A 301 25.52 26.31 -27.53
C ASP A 301 26.09 25.78 -26.19
N GLY A 302 25.56 24.65 -25.73
CA GLY A 302 25.97 24.01 -24.46
C GLY A 302 25.46 24.71 -23.19
N LYS A 303 24.58 25.70 -23.30
CA LYS A 303 24.04 26.45 -22.15
C LYS A 303 22.52 26.47 -22.12
N LEU A 304 21.96 26.59 -20.91
CA LEU A 304 20.52 26.74 -20.72
C LEU A 304 20.05 28.10 -21.25
N THR A 305 18.97 28.12 -22.04
CA THR A 305 18.38 29.37 -22.54
C THR A 305 17.49 30.07 -21.50
N GLY A 306 17.14 29.35 -20.43
CA GLY A 306 16.15 29.75 -19.44
C GLY A 306 14.70 29.52 -19.89
N ARG A 307 14.46 28.57 -20.80
CA ARG A 307 13.12 28.13 -21.23
C ARG A 307 12.98 26.61 -21.16
N THR A 308 11.75 26.14 -21.11
CA THR A 308 11.40 24.73 -21.30
C THR A 308 10.87 24.48 -22.70
N VAL A 309 11.05 23.26 -23.21
CA VAL A 309 10.53 22.80 -24.50
C VAL A 309 9.22 22.04 -24.29
N GLY A 310 8.26 22.25 -25.19
CA GLY A 310 7.00 21.52 -25.21
C GLY A 310 6.01 21.94 -24.11
N ARG A 311 5.07 21.04 -23.82
CA ARG A 311 4.00 21.27 -22.84
C ARG A 311 4.53 21.00 -21.43
N ILE A 312 4.30 21.94 -20.51
CA ILE A 312 4.71 21.81 -19.11
C ILE A 312 3.98 20.63 -18.45
N VAL A 313 4.74 19.83 -17.69
CA VAL A 313 4.24 18.73 -16.86
C VAL A 313 3.74 19.28 -15.52
N ASN A 314 2.58 19.92 -15.57
CA ASN A 314 1.83 20.37 -14.39
C ASN A 314 0.86 19.30 -13.88
N ALA A 315 0.09 19.59 -12.83
CA ALA A 315 -0.79 18.63 -12.17
C ALA A 315 -1.78 17.96 -13.12
N GLN A 316 -2.39 18.75 -14.00
CA GLN A 316 -3.33 18.23 -15.00
C GLN A 316 -2.59 17.32 -15.99
N ARG A 317 -1.40 17.72 -16.43
CA ARG A 317 -0.60 16.90 -17.34
C ARG A 317 -0.11 15.62 -16.68
N LYS A 318 0.21 15.62 -15.38
CA LYS A 318 0.58 14.40 -14.63
C LYS A 318 -0.57 13.39 -14.65
N ALA A 319 -1.79 13.84 -14.37
CA ALA A 319 -2.98 12.99 -14.42
C ALA A 319 -3.26 12.45 -15.84
N GLU A 320 -3.22 13.31 -16.87
CA GLU A 320 -3.40 12.89 -18.27
C GLU A 320 -2.37 11.83 -18.71
N LEU A 321 -1.10 12.01 -18.31
CA LEU A 321 -0.02 11.09 -18.64
C LEU A 321 -0.22 9.74 -17.95
N LEU A 322 -0.63 9.72 -16.68
CA LEU A 322 -0.98 8.49 -15.95
C LEU A 322 -2.11 7.74 -16.66
N GLU A 323 -3.19 8.43 -17.01
CA GLU A 323 -4.36 7.82 -17.69
C GLU A 323 -3.98 7.28 -19.08
N SER A 324 -3.26 8.09 -19.87
CA SER A 324 -2.82 7.71 -21.21
C SER A 324 -1.88 6.51 -21.17
N LEU A 325 -0.97 6.47 -20.19
CA LEU A 325 -0.03 5.36 -20.01
C LEU A 325 -0.74 4.08 -19.57
N ALA A 326 -1.65 4.18 -18.60
CA ALA A 326 -2.46 3.05 -18.16
C ALA A 326 -3.27 2.46 -19.32
N GLN A 327 -3.88 3.32 -20.13
CA GLN A 327 -4.61 2.92 -21.34
C GLN A 327 -3.69 2.22 -22.36
N ALA A 328 -2.50 2.78 -22.63
CA ALA A 328 -1.55 2.20 -23.58
C ALA A 328 -1.05 0.82 -23.15
N GLU A 329 -0.87 0.60 -21.85
CA GLU A 329 -0.45 -0.69 -21.27
C GLU A 329 -1.62 -1.66 -21.02
N GLY A 330 -2.86 -1.26 -21.29
CA GLY A 330 -4.04 -2.09 -21.04
C GLY A 330 -4.28 -2.36 -19.55
N ILE A 331 -3.95 -1.40 -18.69
CA ILE A 331 -4.07 -1.48 -17.23
C ILE A 331 -5.23 -0.58 -16.78
N LEU A 332 -6.16 -1.14 -15.99
CA LEU A 332 -7.26 -0.36 -15.41
C LEU A 332 -6.73 0.62 -14.37
N LEU A 333 -7.35 1.79 -14.22
CA LEU A 333 -6.96 2.78 -13.20
C LEU A 333 -7.01 2.21 -11.78
N ASP A 334 -7.96 1.32 -11.48
CA ASP A 334 -8.03 0.56 -10.22
C ASP A 334 -6.76 -0.27 -9.92
N GLN A 335 -5.97 -0.58 -10.95
CA GLN A 335 -4.71 -1.32 -10.86
C GLN A 335 -3.46 -0.42 -10.82
N VAL A 336 -3.64 0.91 -10.88
CA VAL A 336 -2.56 1.90 -10.84
C VAL A 336 -2.37 2.42 -9.42
N VAL A 337 -1.12 2.52 -9.00
CA VAL A 337 -0.69 3.24 -7.79
C VAL A 337 -0.01 4.53 -8.22
N ALA A 338 -0.37 5.65 -7.60
CA ALA A 338 0.32 6.93 -7.79
C ALA A 338 0.98 7.37 -6.48
N VAL A 339 2.22 7.86 -6.55
CA VAL A 339 3.00 8.29 -5.39
C VAL A 339 3.51 9.71 -5.63
N GLY A 340 3.32 10.62 -4.68
CA GLY A 340 3.81 11.98 -4.75
C GLY A 340 3.82 12.68 -3.39
N ASP A 341 4.46 13.85 -3.29
CA ASP A 341 4.60 14.62 -2.06
C ASP A 341 3.90 16.00 -2.10
N GLY A 342 3.69 16.53 -3.31
CA GLY A 342 3.29 17.91 -3.54
C GLY A 342 1.83 18.08 -3.98
N ALA A 343 1.33 19.32 -3.86
CA ALA A 343 0.01 19.66 -4.41
C ALA A 343 -0.08 19.48 -5.94
N ASN A 344 1.08 19.45 -6.63
CA ASN A 344 1.17 19.16 -8.06
C ASN A 344 0.80 17.70 -8.40
N ASP A 345 0.79 16.80 -7.42
CA ASP A 345 0.47 15.38 -7.62
C ASP A 345 -1.00 15.07 -7.32
N LEU A 346 -1.75 16.02 -6.76
CA LEU A 346 -3.11 15.80 -6.28
C LEU A 346 -4.00 15.13 -7.33
N LEU A 347 -4.07 15.70 -8.53
CA LEU A 347 -4.89 15.15 -9.60
C LEU A 347 -4.41 13.77 -10.06
N MET A 348 -3.10 13.53 -10.06
CA MET A 348 -2.53 12.22 -10.41
C MET A 348 -2.92 11.15 -9.37
N LEU A 349 -2.86 11.50 -8.08
CA LEU A 349 -3.28 10.61 -6.99
C LEU A 349 -4.78 10.32 -7.04
N GLU A 350 -5.62 11.33 -7.30
CA GLU A 350 -7.08 11.18 -7.41
C GLU A 350 -7.52 10.28 -8.57
N ARG A 351 -6.71 10.16 -9.64
CA ARG A 351 -7.00 9.28 -10.78
C ARG A 351 -6.57 7.83 -10.56
N ALA A 352 -5.63 7.58 -9.66
CA ALA A 352 -5.12 6.24 -9.41
C ALA A 352 -6.07 5.44 -8.52
N GLY A 353 -6.07 4.11 -8.67
CA GLY A 353 -6.80 3.21 -7.78
C GLY A 353 -6.20 3.11 -6.38
N LEU A 354 -5.00 3.67 -6.17
CA LEU A 354 -4.40 3.90 -4.87
C LEU A 354 -3.45 5.11 -4.95
N GLY A 355 -3.86 6.25 -4.39
CA GLY A 355 -3.03 7.45 -4.25
C GLY A 355 -2.26 7.48 -2.92
N ILE A 356 -0.94 7.54 -2.98
CA ILE A 356 -0.04 7.52 -1.82
C ILE A 356 0.67 8.87 -1.68
N ALA A 357 0.38 9.58 -0.60
CA ALA A 357 1.10 10.78 -0.21
C ALA A 357 2.41 10.41 0.53
N PHE A 358 3.56 10.56 -0.13
CA PHE A 358 4.86 10.25 0.46
C PHE A 358 5.49 11.49 1.08
N ARG A 359 5.70 11.49 2.40
CA ARG A 359 6.26 12.61 3.21
C ARG A 359 5.68 13.97 2.83
N ALA A 360 4.42 13.96 2.40
CA ALA A 360 3.82 15.01 1.60
C ALA A 360 3.48 16.26 2.41
N LYS A 361 3.02 17.33 1.77
CA LYS A 361 2.44 18.49 2.49
C LYS A 361 1.03 18.18 3.01
N PRO A 362 0.52 18.84 4.07
CA PRO A 362 -0.77 18.52 4.69
C PRO A 362 -1.95 18.46 3.70
N LYS A 363 -1.98 19.35 2.70
CA LYS A 363 -3.02 19.39 1.67
C LYS A 363 -3.09 18.09 0.85
N LEU A 364 -1.95 17.56 0.42
CA LEU A 364 -1.92 16.30 -0.35
C LEU A 364 -2.25 15.11 0.56
N ARG A 365 -1.69 15.07 1.78
CA ARG A 365 -1.96 13.97 2.73
C ARG A 365 -3.45 13.81 3.02
N ALA A 366 -4.18 14.91 3.18
CA ALA A 366 -5.60 14.88 3.48
C ALA A 366 -6.46 14.37 2.31
N ALA A 367 -5.97 14.50 1.07
CA ALA A 367 -6.69 14.09 -0.13
C ALA A 367 -6.29 12.68 -0.62
N ALA A 368 -5.11 12.19 -0.26
CA ALA A 368 -4.61 10.88 -0.67
C ALA A 368 -5.40 9.72 -0.03
N ASP A 369 -5.28 8.52 -0.60
CA ASP A 369 -5.83 7.29 -0.02
C ASP A 369 -5.08 6.85 1.23
N THR A 370 -3.78 7.09 1.24
CA THR A 370 -2.91 6.82 2.37
C THR A 370 -1.71 7.75 2.32
N SER A 371 -0.99 7.83 3.43
CA SER A 371 0.25 8.58 3.52
C SER A 371 1.35 7.75 4.16
N ILE A 372 2.57 7.89 3.65
CA ILE A 372 3.79 7.32 4.22
C ILE A 372 4.64 8.48 4.73
N SER A 373 4.84 8.58 6.03
CA SER A 373 5.61 9.62 6.70
C SER A 373 6.84 9.07 7.41
N ALA A 374 6.74 7.89 8.03
CA ALA A 374 7.81 7.29 8.83
C ALA A 374 8.71 6.34 8.03
N GLY A 375 8.15 5.67 7.02
CA GLY A 375 8.85 4.67 6.20
C GLY A 375 9.70 5.21 5.04
N GLY A 376 10.41 4.30 4.39
CA GLY A 376 10.96 4.48 3.04
C GLY A 376 9.91 4.17 1.96
N LEU A 377 10.26 4.34 0.68
CA LEU A 377 9.37 4.05 -0.44
C LEU A 377 9.03 2.56 -0.56
N ASP A 378 9.91 1.67 -0.09
CA ASP A 378 9.69 0.22 -0.05
C ASP A 378 8.55 -0.18 0.90
N SER A 379 8.13 0.68 1.83
CA SER A 379 6.91 0.48 2.63
C SER A 379 5.66 0.29 1.78
N ILE A 380 5.64 0.82 0.54
CA ILE A 380 4.55 0.62 -0.41
C ILE A 380 4.31 -0.87 -0.68
N LEU A 381 5.36 -1.69 -0.66
CA LEU A 381 5.25 -3.13 -0.89
C LEU A 381 4.33 -3.81 0.15
N TYR A 382 4.38 -3.37 1.41
CA TYR A 382 3.46 -3.85 2.44
C TYR A 382 2.03 -3.36 2.21
N LEU A 383 1.84 -2.14 1.70
CA LEU A 383 0.52 -1.62 1.32
C LEU A 383 -0.11 -2.42 0.17
N LEU A 384 0.70 -3.03 -0.68
CA LEU A 384 0.27 -3.98 -1.73
C LEU A 384 -0.03 -5.39 -1.18
N GLY A 385 0.10 -5.60 0.13
CA GLY A 385 -0.15 -6.87 0.80
C GLY A 385 0.94 -7.92 0.58
N LEU A 386 2.18 -7.48 0.29
CA LEU A 386 3.35 -8.36 0.29
C LEU A 386 3.87 -8.53 1.72
N THR A 387 4.23 -9.75 2.05
CA THR A 387 4.84 -10.13 3.32
C THR A 387 6.36 -10.07 3.24
N GLY A 388 7.05 -9.92 4.37
CA GLY A 388 8.50 -9.91 4.45
C GLY A 388 9.11 -11.21 3.90
N ARG A 389 8.41 -12.33 4.04
CA ARG A 389 8.79 -13.59 3.40
C ARG A 389 8.74 -13.50 1.86
N GLU A 390 7.63 -13.02 1.30
CA GLU A 390 7.51 -12.82 -0.16
C GLU A 390 8.56 -11.82 -0.67
N LEU A 391 8.91 -10.80 0.12
CA LEU A 391 9.99 -9.87 -0.21
C LEU A 391 11.36 -10.55 -0.22
N LEU A 392 11.65 -11.42 0.73
CA LEU A 392 12.88 -12.22 0.74
C LEU A 392 12.96 -13.14 -0.49
N GLU A 393 11.85 -13.79 -0.86
CA GLU A 393 11.75 -14.62 -2.07
C GLU A 393 11.93 -13.77 -3.35
N ALA A 394 11.41 -12.55 -3.35
CA ALA A 394 11.66 -11.55 -4.39
C ALA A 394 13.08 -10.94 -4.34
N GLY A 395 13.98 -11.47 -3.49
CA GLY A 395 15.41 -11.11 -3.41
C GLY A 395 15.72 -9.82 -2.66
N CYS A 396 14.85 -9.39 -1.77
CA CYS A 396 15.13 -8.37 -0.75
C CYS A 396 15.73 -9.01 0.49
N GLY A 397 16.88 -9.68 0.36
CA GLY A 397 17.68 -10.05 1.52
C GLY A 397 18.16 -8.79 2.24
N ALA A 398 17.99 -8.73 3.56
CA ALA A 398 18.47 -7.64 4.40
C ALA A 398 19.97 -7.39 4.15
N GLY A 399 20.29 -6.21 3.62
CA GLY A 399 21.63 -5.62 3.69
C GLY A 399 21.76 -4.82 4.96
#